data_AF-A0A1V1V0C2-F1
#
_entry.id   AF-A0A1V1V0C2-F1
#
_cell.length_a   1.000
_cell.length_b   1.000
_cell.length_c   1.000
_cell.angle_alpha   90.00
_cell.angle_beta   90.00
_cell.angle_gamma   90.00
#
_symmetry.space_group_name_H-M   'P 1'
#
loop_
_entity.id
_entity.type
_entity.pdbx_description
1 polymer ?
#
loop_
_entity_poly.entity_id
_entity_poly.type
_entity_poly.pdbx_seq_one_letter_code
_entity_poly.pdbx_strand_id
1 'polypeptide(L)'
;MLFALTSAALMLQAAPSVVLISYEEAVRCAGLTQAASELEGGESAQGRRLYDAALYWSLAAMQAATVAGKPAPAAEADQTRARIAAVRQLSGDATQARATLQRCQQKTPNLG
;
A
#
# COMPACT_ATOMS: atom_id res chain seq x y z
N MET A 1 22.74 -41.56 -30.95
CA MET A 1 22.27 -41.08 -29.64
C MET A 1 22.06 -39.58 -29.75
N LEU A 2 20.81 -39.12 -29.81
CA LEU A 2 20.45 -37.70 -29.81
C LEU A 2 20.47 -37.19 -28.36
N PHE A 3 21.22 -36.13 -28.10
CA PHE A 3 21.15 -35.39 -26.84
C PHE A 3 19.94 -34.44 -26.90
N ALA A 4 18.93 -34.73 -26.07
CA ALA A 4 17.78 -33.86 -25.88
C ALA A 4 18.21 -32.64 -25.05
N LEU A 5 18.17 -31.46 -25.68
CA LEU A 5 18.31 -30.17 -25.04
C LEU A 5 17.03 -29.87 -24.23
N THR A 6 17.10 -29.97 -22.91
CA THR A 6 16.02 -29.55 -22.02
C THR A 6 16.08 -28.03 -21.84
N SER A 7 15.22 -27.33 -22.57
CA SER A 7 14.99 -25.91 -22.44
C SER A 7 14.50 -25.56 -21.02
N ALA A 8 15.36 -24.92 -20.23
CA ALA A 8 14.96 -24.26 -18.99
C ALA A 8 14.13 -23.02 -19.37
N ALA A 9 12.81 -23.15 -19.37
CA ALA A 9 11.90 -22.03 -19.51
C ALA A 9 12.00 -21.15 -18.26
N LEU A 10 12.74 -20.05 -18.35
CA LEU A 10 12.64 -18.95 -17.39
C LEU A 10 11.23 -18.37 -17.48
N MET A 11 10.38 -18.74 -16.53
CA MET A 11 9.14 -18.04 -16.23
C MET A 11 9.51 -16.67 -15.65
N LEU A 12 9.82 -15.72 -16.52
CA LEU A 12 9.90 -14.31 -16.16
C LEU A 12 8.46 -13.84 -15.89
N GLN A 13 7.99 -14.05 -14.66
CA GLN A 13 6.76 -13.43 -14.18
C GLN A 13 6.94 -11.93 -14.38
N ALA A 14 6.12 -11.33 -15.25
CA ALA A 14 6.04 -9.90 -15.41
C ALA A 14 5.64 -9.31 -14.05
N ALA A 15 6.62 -8.88 -13.28
CA ALA A 15 6.36 -8.10 -12.08
C ALA A 15 5.52 -6.90 -12.53
N PRO A 16 4.36 -6.64 -11.92
CA PRO A 16 3.58 -5.46 -12.25
C PRO A 16 4.52 -4.25 -12.20
N SER A 17 4.49 -3.42 -13.24
CA SER A 17 5.35 -2.25 -13.39
C SER A 17 5.44 -1.54 -12.05
N VAL A 18 6.61 -1.65 -11.40
CA VAL A 18 6.85 -1.04 -10.11
C VAL A 18 6.81 0.46 -10.38
N VAL A 19 5.65 1.08 -10.16
CA VAL A 19 5.61 2.50 -9.92
C VAL A 19 6.58 2.69 -8.76
N LEU A 20 7.70 3.38 -9.00
CA LEU A 20 8.75 3.65 -8.02
C LEU A 20 8.17 4.61 -6.98
N ILE A 21 7.27 4.13 -6.15
CA ILE A 21 6.70 4.85 -5.03
C ILE A 21 7.75 4.81 -3.94
N SER A 22 8.12 5.99 -3.43
CA SER A 22 9.07 6.07 -2.31
C SER A 22 8.51 5.33 -1.10
N TYR A 23 9.39 4.76 -0.28
CA TYR A 23 8.99 4.13 0.98
C TYR A 23 8.15 5.07 1.86
N GLU A 24 8.52 6.34 1.95
CA GLU A 24 7.79 7.35 2.71
C GLU A 24 6.39 7.61 2.17
N GLU A 25 6.22 7.67 0.84
CA GLU A 25 4.91 7.82 0.21
C GLU A 25 4.03 6.60 0.47
N ALA A 26 4.59 5.39 0.36
CA ALA A 26 3.86 4.15 0.61
C ALA A 26 3.39 4.06 2.08
N VAL A 27 4.26 4.39 3.05
CA VAL A 27 3.89 4.45 4.48
C VAL A 27 2.82 5.51 4.75
N ARG A 28 2.94 6.68 4.12
CA ARG A 28 1.96 7.77 4.27
C ARG A 28 0.59 7.35 3.74
N CYS A 29 0.55 6.74 2.55
CA CYS A 29 -0.69 6.25 1.99
C CYS A 29 -1.28 5.11 2.83
N ALA A 30 -0.46 4.15 3.28
CA ALA A 30 -0.92 3.07 4.16
C ALA A 30 -1.59 3.62 5.43
N GLY A 31 -0.95 4.57 6.10
CA GLY A 31 -1.51 5.22 7.29
C GLY A 31 -2.83 5.95 7.01
N LEU A 32 -2.90 6.74 5.94
CA LEU A 32 -4.10 7.51 5.58
C LEU A 32 -5.28 6.60 5.20
N THR A 33 -5.05 5.60 4.35
CA THR A 33 -6.13 4.71 3.89
C THR A 33 -6.61 3.79 4.99
N GLN A 34 -5.70 3.29 5.85
CA GLN A 34 -6.10 2.50 7.01
C GLN A 34 -6.91 3.33 8.01
N ALA A 35 -6.42 4.52 8.38
CA ALA A 35 -7.15 5.41 9.29
C ALA A 35 -8.53 5.79 8.73
N ALA A 36 -8.63 6.08 7.43
CA ALA A 36 -9.90 6.39 6.78
C ALA A 36 -10.85 5.19 6.77
N SER A 37 -10.34 3.98 6.52
CA SER A 37 -11.14 2.75 6.60
C SER A 37 -11.68 2.51 8.01
N GLU A 38 -10.84 2.69 9.04
CA GLU A 38 -11.22 2.53 10.45
C GLU A 38 -12.27 3.58 10.88
N LEU A 39 -12.13 4.83 10.43
CA LEU A 39 -13.08 5.91 10.74
C LEU A 39 -14.41 5.79 9.99
N GLU A 40 -14.44 5.15 8.82
CA GLU A 40 -15.66 4.98 8.04
C GLU A 40 -16.50 3.79 8.52
N GLY A 41 -15.86 2.67 8.91
CA GLY A 41 -16.55 1.51 9.49
C GLY A 41 -16.78 0.31 8.56
N GLY A 42 -16.48 0.42 7.26
CA GLY A 42 -16.25 -0.71 6.34
C GLY A 42 -17.47 -1.29 5.62
N GLU A 43 -18.68 -1.12 6.13
CA GLU A 43 -19.88 -1.78 5.58
C GLU A 43 -20.38 -1.16 4.26
N SER A 44 -20.10 0.12 4.04
CA SER A 44 -20.54 0.82 2.84
C SER A 44 -19.65 0.46 1.62
N ALA A 45 -20.13 0.79 0.42
CA ALA A 45 -19.28 0.70 -0.78
C ALA A 45 -18.03 1.58 -0.68
N GLN A 46 -18.10 2.69 0.05
CA GLN A 46 -16.95 3.54 0.32
C GLN A 46 -16.00 2.87 1.33
N GLY A 47 -16.55 2.20 2.34
CA GLY A 47 -15.81 1.43 3.34
C GLY A 47 -14.99 0.31 2.72
N ARG A 48 -15.61 -0.50 1.85
CA ARG A 48 -14.90 -1.55 1.10
C ARG A 48 -13.74 -1.00 0.28
N ARG A 49 -13.96 0.10 -0.46
CA ARG A 49 -12.88 0.75 -1.23
C ARG A 49 -11.74 1.27 -0.36
N LEU A 50 -12.05 1.78 0.83
CA LEU A 50 -11.03 2.23 1.79
C LEU A 50 -10.25 1.07 2.37
N TYR A 51 -10.92 -0.03 2.67
CA TYR A 51 -10.30 -1.27 3.14
C TYR A 51 -9.35 -1.84 2.10
N ASP A 52 -9.78 -1.95 0.84
CA ASP A 52 -8.94 -2.42 -0.27
C ASP A 52 -7.72 -1.53 -0.49
N ALA A 53 -7.91 -0.21 -0.39
CA ALA A 53 -6.81 0.74 -0.44
C ALA A 53 -5.83 0.55 0.73
N ALA A 54 -6.34 0.33 1.95
CA ALA A 54 -5.51 0.05 3.12
C ALA A 54 -4.67 -1.21 2.94
N LEU A 55 -5.28 -2.29 2.44
CA LEU A 55 -4.57 -3.55 2.18
C LEU A 55 -3.48 -3.37 1.12
N TYR A 56 -3.82 -2.75 -0.01
CA TYR A 56 -2.87 -2.46 -1.09
C TYR A 56 -1.67 -1.66 -0.59
N TRP A 57 -1.92 -0.55 0.12
CA TRP A 57 -0.86 0.34 0.57
C TRP A 57 -0.01 -0.25 1.68
N SER A 58 -0.58 -1.10 2.54
CA SER A 58 0.20 -1.81 3.55
C SER A 58 1.22 -2.76 2.91
N LEU A 59 0.78 -3.54 1.90
CA LEU A 59 1.67 -4.43 1.14
C LEU A 59 2.71 -3.63 0.33
N ALA A 60 2.30 -2.53 -0.30
CA ALA A 60 3.21 -1.65 -1.03
C ALA A 60 4.29 -1.06 -0.10
N ALA A 61 3.93 -0.67 1.12
CA ALA A 61 4.88 -0.17 2.11
C ALA A 61 5.90 -1.24 2.54
N MET A 62 5.46 -2.49 2.71
CA MET A 62 6.35 -3.61 3.01
C MET A 62 7.30 -3.96 1.85
N GLN A 63 6.80 -3.91 0.62
CA GLN A 63 7.63 -4.12 -0.56
C GLN A 63 8.66 -2.99 -0.71
N ALA A 64 8.24 -1.73 -0.55
CA ALA A 64 9.12 -0.58 -0.59
C ALA A 64 10.16 -0.59 0.55
N ALA A 65 9.80 -1.09 1.74
CA ALA A 65 10.74 -1.30 2.84
C ALA A 65 11.83 -2.30 2.47
N THR A 66 11.45 -3.42 1.83
CA THR A 66 12.41 -4.44 1.36
C THR A 66 13.40 -3.84 0.37
N VAL A 67 12.91 -3.08 -0.61
CA VAL A 67 13.75 -2.38 -1.59
C VAL A 67 14.67 -1.35 -0.92
N ALA A 68 14.18 -0.68 0.12
CA ALA A 68 14.95 0.29 0.91
C ALA A 68 15.90 -0.35 1.95
N GLY A 69 16.00 -1.68 2.02
CA GLY A 69 16.83 -2.39 3.01
C GLY A 69 16.36 -2.22 4.46
N LYS A 70 15.09 -1.86 4.66
CA LYS A 70 14.50 -1.66 6.00
C LYS A 70 13.93 -2.98 6.54
N PRO A 71 14.22 -3.36 7.79
CA PRO A 71 13.69 -4.59 8.37
C PRO A 71 12.18 -4.51 8.59
N ALA A 72 11.48 -5.64 8.42
CA ALA A 72 10.03 -5.73 8.52
C ALA A 72 9.44 -5.13 9.83
N PRO A 73 9.97 -5.42 11.03
CA PRO A 73 9.44 -4.81 12.27
C PRO A 73 9.51 -3.29 12.29
N ALA A 74 10.53 -2.70 11.67
CA ALA A 74 10.63 -1.24 11.57
C ALA A 74 9.58 -0.67 10.61
N ALA A 75 9.31 -1.36 9.51
CA ALA A 75 8.31 -0.96 8.54
C ALA A 75 6.86 -1.06 9.07
N GLU A 76 6.56 -2.10 9.84
CA GLU A 76 5.29 -2.25 10.55
C GLU A 76 5.10 -1.15 11.60
N ALA A 77 6.17 -0.80 12.33
CA ALA A 77 6.13 0.28 13.30
C ALA A 77 5.93 1.66 12.64
N ASP A 78 6.55 1.89 11.48
CA ASP A 78 6.35 3.11 10.66
C ASP A 78 4.89 3.23 10.19
N GLN A 79 4.30 2.14 9.66
CA GLN A 79 2.88 2.10 9.27
C GLN A 79 1.94 2.37 10.46
N THR A 80 2.22 1.75 11.62
CA THR A 80 1.45 1.95 12.85
C THR A 80 1.47 3.42 13.29
N ARG A 81 2.64 4.06 13.28
CA ARG A 81 2.78 5.49 13.59
C ARG A 81 2.02 6.35 12.58
N ALA A 82 2.16 6.06 11.29
CA ALA A 82 1.47 6.79 10.22
C ALA A 82 -0.06 6.71 10.38
N ARG A 83 -0.60 5.53 10.70
CA ARG A 83 -2.02 5.34 11.00
C ARG A 83 -2.48 6.19 12.18
N ILE A 84 -1.78 6.14 13.31
CA ILE A 84 -2.14 6.91 14.52
C ILE A 84 -2.15 8.42 14.21
N ALA A 85 -1.15 8.91 13.48
CA ALA A 85 -1.11 10.30 13.06
C ALA A 85 -2.27 10.64 12.10
N ALA A 86 -2.55 9.77 11.14
CA ALA A 86 -3.61 9.96 10.16
C ALA A 86 -5.01 9.99 10.80
N VAL A 87 -5.30 9.16 11.81
CA VAL A 87 -6.56 9.23 12.57
C VAL A 87 -6.76 10.63 13.14
N ARG A 88 -5.75 11.18 13.82
CA ARG A 88 -5.82 12.54 14.39
C ARG A 88 -6.04 13.60 13.32
N GLN A 89 -5.34 13.49 12.19
CA GLN A 89 -5.47 14.43 11.08
C GLN A 89 -6.86 14.39 10.42
N LEU A 90 -7.39 13.18 10.17
CA LEU A 90 -8.68 13.01 9.50
C LEU A 90 -9.86 13.35 10.40
N SER A 91 -9.79 13.01 11.70
CA SER A 91 -10.78 13.43 12.69
C SER A 91 -10.77 14.94 12.94
N GLY A 92 -9.64 15.60 12.76
CA GLY A 92 -9.51 17.06 12.84
C GLY A 92 -9.77 17.80 11.53
N ASP A 93 -10.41 17.16 10.55
CA ASP A 93 -10.77 17.74 9.25
C ASP A 93 -9.59 18.32 8.43
N ALA A 94 -8.36 17.85 8.66
CA ALA A 94 -7.18 18.40 7.99
C ALA A 94 -7.27 18.27 6.46
N THR A 95 -7.47 19.40 5.77
CA THR A 95 -7.69 19.46 4.31
C THR A 95 -6.58 18.77 3.53
N GLN A 96 -5.33 18.95 3.95
CA GLN A 96 -4.18 18.34 3.29
C GLN A 96 -4.17 16.81 3.43
N ALA A 97 -4.59 16.28 4.59
CA ALA A 97 -4.68 14.83 4.80
C ALA A 97 -5.75 14.21 3.89
N ARG A 98 -6.92 14.86 3.77
CA ARG A 98 -8.00 14.45 2.85
C ARG A 98 -7.57 14.48 1.39
N ALA A 99 -6.92 15.56 0.97
CA ALA A 99 -6.40 15.67 -0.40
C ALA A 99 -5.33 14.59 -0.69
N THR A 100 -4.50 14.24 0.30
CA THR A 100 -3.51 13.17 0.16
C THR A 100 -4.18 11.80 0.12
N LEU A 101 -5.15 11.53 0.99
CA LEU A 101 -5.95 10.31 0.97
C LEU A 101 -6.60 10.09 -0.40
N GLN A 102 -7.21 11.13 -0.98
CA GLN A 102 -7.82 11.03 -2.31
C GLN A 102 -6.81 10.64 -3.39
N ARG A 103 -5.59 11.20 -3.35
CA ARG A 103 -4.52 10.81 -4.28
C ARG A 103 -4.06 9.36 -4.06
N CYS A 104 -3.97 8.91 -2.81
CA CYS A 104 -3.64 7.52 -2.49
C CYS A 104 -4.71 6.56 -3.04
N GLN A 105 -6.00 6.90 -2.91
CA GLN A 105 -7.11 6.13 -3.45
C GLN A 105 -7.10 6.09 -4.99
N GLN A 106 -6.78 7.20 -5.66
CA GLN A 106 -6.68 7.24 -7.12
C GLN A 106 -5.54 6.37 -7.67
N LYS A 107 -4.49 6.17 -6.87
CA LYS A 107 -3.34 5.31 -7.20
C LYS A 107 -3.56 3.85 -6.78
N THR A 108 -4.62 3.55 -6.02
CA THR A 108 -4.97 2.18 -5.65
C THR A 108 -5.59 1.47 -6.87
N PRO A 109 -5.06 0.31 -7.30
CA PRO A 109 -5.69 -0.51 -8.34
C PRO A 109 -7.09 -0.97 -7.91
N ASN A 110 -8.01 -1.14 -8.87
CA ASN A 110 -9.28 -1.78 -8.56
C ASN A 110 -9.04 -3.26 -8.24
N LEU A 111 -9.43 -3.71 -7.04
CA LEU A 111 -9.21 -5.07 -6.56
C LEU A 111 -10.43 -5.99 -6.74
N GLY A 112 -11.59 -5.47 -7.16
CA GLY A 112 -12.81 -6.28 -7.37
C GLY A 112 -14.10 -5.53 -7.05
#